data_AF-A0A6C0P7F1-F1
#
_entry.id   AF-A0A6C0P7F1-F1
#
_cell.length_a   1.000
_cell.length_b   1.000
_cell.length_c   1.000
_cell.angle_alpha   90.00
_cell.angle_beta   90.00
_cell.angle_gamma   90.00
#
_symmetry.space_group_name_H-M   'P 1'
#
loop_
_entity.id
_entity.type
_entity.pdbx_description
1 polymer ?
#
loop_
_entity_poly.entity_id
_entity_poly.type
_entity_poly.pdbx_seq_one_letter_code
_entity_poly.pdbx_strand_id
1 'polypeptide(L)'
;MKMNINPFLAKVIRSIEAHKAEPHGGYRQKLSDPVVADMYGTADAIILLYTLNQVPNAGSSEHDALVKTLQSFQQPDSGRFPGRGHHPVHGTAYALSALELQLNNV
;
A
#
# COMPACT_ATOMS: atom_id res chain seq x y z
N MET A 1 1.79 21.07 -27.89
CA MET A 1 2.08 19.61 -27.93
C MET A 1 1.61 19.01 -26.61
N LYS A 2 0.61 18.11 -26.60
CA LYS A 2 0.22 17.40 -25.38
C LYS A 2 1.19 16.22 -25.18
N MET A 3 1.88 16.18 -24.05
CA MET A 3 2.73 15.05 -23.69
C MET A 3 1.87 13.83 -23.34
N ASN A 4 2.09 12.71 -24.02
CA ASN A 4 1.41 11.45 -23.71
C ASN A 4 2.14 10.73 -22.56
N ILE A 5 1.51 10.64 -21.40
CA ILE A 5 2.09 10.01 -20.20
C ILE A 5 1.77 8.51 -20.07
N ASN A 6 0.99 7.92 -20.99
CA ASN A 6 0.56 6.51 -20.90
C ASN A 6 1.73 5.52 -20.77
N PRO A 7 2.88 5.68 -21.47
CA PRO A 7 4.01 4.78 -21.28
C PRO A 7 4.59 4.83 -19.86
N PHE A 8 4.56 6.01 -19.23
CA PHE A 8 4.98 6.18 -17.85
C PHE A 8 4.00 5.52 -16.89
N LEU A 9 2.69 5.75 -17.05
CA LEU A 9 1.66 5.10 -16.24
C LEU A 9 1.75 3.57 -16.31
N ALA A 10 1.97 3.02 -17.51
CA ALA A 10 2.16 1.58 -17.68
C ALA A 10 3.40 1.06 -16.93
N LYS A 11 4.47 1.85 -16.82
CA LYS A 11 5.65 1.49 -16.03
C LYS A 11 5.36 1.56 -14.52
N VAL A 12 4.60 2.55 -14.07
CA VAL A 12 4.18 2.66 -12.67
C VAL A 12 3.34 1.43 -12.27
N ILE A 13 2.31 1.09 -13.06
CA ILE A 13 1.45 -0.08 -12.80
C ILE A 13 2.29 -1.37 -12.74
N ARG A 14 3.17 -1.61 -13.72
CA ARG A 14 4.08 -2.77 -13.68
C ARG A 14 4.98 -2.79 -12.44
N SER A 15 5.38 -1.61 -11.96
CA SER A 15 6.20 -1.52 -10.76
C SER A 15 5.38 -1.88 -9.52
N ILE A 16 4.16 -1.38 -9.38
CA ILE A 16 3.25 -1.73 -8.28
C ILE A 16 3.02 -3.25 -8.25
N GLU A 17 2.68 -3.85 -9.39
CA GLU A 17 2.46 -5.29 -9.51
C GLU A 17 3.69 -6.12 -9.10
N ALA A 18 4.90 -5.71 -9.45
CA ALA A 18 6.14 -6.41 -9.09
C ALA A 18 6.47 -6.38 -7.59
N HIS A 19 5.84 -5.48 -6.83
CA HIS A 19 6.01 -5.36 -5.38
C HIS A 19 4.94 -6.14 -4.58
N LYS A 20 3.96 -6.78 -5.24
CA LYS A 20 3.05 -7.71 -4.57
C LYS A 20 3.85 -8.77 -3.80
N ALA A 21 3.38 -9.06 -2.59
CA ALA A 21 4.07 -9.91 -1.64
C ALA A 21 3.06 -10.73 -0.82
N GLU A 22 3.56 -11.73 -0.08
CA GLU A 22 2.74 -12.49 0.86
C GLU A 22 2.65 -11.79 2.22
N PRO A 23 1.50 -11.84 2.92
CA PRO A 23 0.23 -12.47 2.50
C PRO A 23 -0.50 -11.67 1.42
N HIS A 24 -1.46 -12.30 0.73
CA HIS A 24 -2.34 -11.66 -0.26
C HIS A 24 -2.84 -10.28 0.20
N GLY A 25 -2.80 -9.29 -0.71
CA GLY A 25 -3.05 -7.88 -0.38
C GLY A 25 -1.86 -7.14 0.23
N GLY A 26 -0.70 -7.80 0.36
CA GLY A 26 0.53 -7.20 0.86
C GLY A 26 1.49 -6.75 -0.24
N TYR A 27 2.30 -5.75 0.07
CA TYR A 27 3.37 -5.27 -0.81
C TYR A 27 4.66 -5.07 -0.02
N ARG A 28 5.79 -5.32 -0.67
CA ARG A 28 7.13 -5.03 -0.15
C ARG A 28 7.61 -3.67 -0.62
N GLN A 29 8.45 -3.00 0.14
CA GLN A 29 8.98 -1.69 -0.21
C GLN A 29 10.02 -1.75 -1.34
N LYS A 30 10.82 -2.81 -1.40
CA LYS A 30 11.91 -2.95 -2.39
C LYS A 30 11.86 -4.31 -3.06
N LEU A 31 12.14 -4.35 -4.37
CA LEU A 31 12.26 -5.61 -5.11
C LEU A 31 13.42 -6.51 -4.64
N SER A 32 14.42 -5.93 -3.98
CA SER A 32 15.53 -6.67 -3.36
C SER A 32 15.17 -7.35 -2.04
N ASP A 33 14.07 -6.92 -1.40
CA ASP A 33 13.63 -7.52 -0.15
C ASP A 33 12.90 -8.86 -0.42
N PRO A 34 12.80 -9.75 0.58
CA PRO A 34 11.99 -10.97 0.45
C PRO A 34 10.57 -10.65 -0.04
N VAL A 35 9.91 -11.63 -0.66
CA VAL A 35 8.51 -11.51 -1.12
C VAL A 35 7.57 -11.64 0.09
N VAL A 36 7.75 -10.75 1.05
CA VAL A 36 7.00 -10.65 2.30
C VAL A 36 6.58 -9.20 2.44
N ALA A 37 5.30 -9.00 2.73
CA ALA A 37 4.71 -7.69 2.86
C ALA A 37 5.31 -6.93 4.04
N ASP A 38 5.46 -5.63 3.87
CA ASP A 38 5.80 -4.72 4.96
C ASP A 38 4.86 -3.52 4.97
N MET A 39 4.84 -2.83 6.10
CA MET A 39 3.94 -1.72 6.35
C MET A 39 4.10 -0.59 5.33
N TYR A 40 5.34 -0.22 4.99
CA TYR A 40 5.59 0.88 4.05
C TYR A 40 5.26 0.48 2.62
N GLY A 41 5.72 -0.70 2.17
CA GLY A 41 5.39 -1.19 0.83
C GLY A 41 3.87 -1.27 0.60
N THR A 42 3.15 -1.77 1.60
CA THR A 42 1.68 -1.90 1.53
C THR A 42 0.99 -0.53 1.52
N ALA A 43 1.39 0.39 2.40
CA ALA A 43 0.85 1.76 2.42
C ALA A 43 1.15 2.52 1.11
N ASP A 44 2.39 2.41 0.59
CA ASP A 44 2.81 3.00 -0.68
C ASP A 44 1.95 2.50 -1.85
N ALA A 45 1.72 1.20 -1.93
CA ALA A 45 0.89 0.60 -2.98
C ALA A 45 -0.54 1.16 -2.96
N ILE A 46 -1.13 1.30 -1.77
CA ILE A 46 -2.48 1.84 -1.61
C ILE A 46 -2.56 3.30 -2.09
N ILE A 47 -1.62 4.13 -1.66
CA ILE A 47 -1.57 5.55 -2.05
C ILE A 47 -1.38 5.70 -3.56
N LEU A 48 -0.52 4.87 -4.17
CA LEU A 48 -0.30 4.87 -5.60
C LEU A 48 -1.53 4.39 -6.38
N LEU A 49 -2.18 3.31 -5.94
CA LEU A 49 -3.41 2.82 -6.55
C LEU A 49 -4.53 3.87 -6.47
N TYR A 50 -4.67 4.55 -5.32
CA TYR A 50 -5.60 5.67 -5.16
C TYR A 50 -5.30 6.81 -6.13
N THR A 51 -4.03 7.21 -6.22
CA THR A 51 -3.58 8.26 -7.14
C THR A 51 -3.88 7.93 -8.61
N LEU A 52 -3.87 6.63 -8.95
CA LEU A 52 -4.19 6.14 -10.29
C LEU A 52 -5.69 5.86 -10.51
N ASN A 53 -6.54 6.09 -9.50
CA ASN A 53 -7.95 5.68 -9.50
C ASN A 53 -8.13 4.17 -9.77
N GLN A 54 -7.28 3.35 -9.15
CA GLN A 54 -7.19 1.89 -9.30
C GLN A 54 -7.27 1.13 -7.97
N VAL A 55 -7.74 1.77 -6.90
CA VAL A 55 -8.04 1.03 -5.66
C VAL A 55 -9.12 -0.01 -5.97
N PRO A 56 -8.95 -1.28 -5.57
CA PRO A 56 -9.97 -2.29 -5.76
C PRO A 56 -11.29 -1.89 -5.11
N ASN A 57 -12.42 -2.27 -5.70
CA ASN A 57 -13.74 -1.91 -5.20
C ASN A 57 -13.96 -2.43 -3.78
N ALA A 58 -14.58 -1.62 -2.93
CA ALA A 58 -14.96 -2.02 -1.57
C ALA A 58 -15.79 -3.32 -1.58
N GLY A 59 -15.45 -4.26 -0.68
CA GLY A 59 -16.08 -5.58 -0.60
C GLY A 59 -15.57 -6.61 -1.62
N SER A 60 -14.63 -6.24 -2.50
CA SER A 60 -13.89 -7.22 -3.29
C SER A 60 -12.86 -7.94 -2.42
N SER A 61 -12.51 -9.18 -2.78
CA SER A 61 -11.50 -9.95 -2.05
C SER A 61 -10.12 -9.28 -2.05
N GLU A 62 -9.79 -8.50 -3.08
CA GLU A 62 -8.53 -7.77 -3.18
C GLU A 62 -8.52 -6.53 -2.26
N HIS A 63 -9.63 -5.78 -2.21
CA HIS A 63 -9.81 -4.68 -1.26
C HIS A 63 -9.73 -5.17 0.19
N ASP A 64 -10.50 -6.21 0.53
CA ASP A 64 -10.51 -6.77 1.88
C ASP A 64 -9.12 -7.27 2.31
N ALA A 65 -8.38 -7.88 1.38
CA ALA A 65 -7.03 -8.37 1.64
C ALA A 65 -6.03 -7.23 1.85
N LEU A 66 -6.10 -6.16 1.05
CA LEU A 66 -5.30 -4.95 1.23
C LEU A 66 -5.52 -4.34 2.62
N VAL A 67 -6.79 -4.09 2.98
CA VAL A 67 -7.17 -3.49 4.27
C VAL A 67 -6.65 -4.36 5.42
N LYS A 68 -6.94 -5.67 5.39
CA LYS A 68 -6.54 -6.60 6.45
C LYS A 68 -5.02 -6.70 6.58
N THR A 69 -4.30 -6.76 5.46
CA THR A 69 -2.84 -6.85 5.50
C THR A 69 -2.23 -5.57 6.08
N LEU A 70 -2.69 -4.39 5.67
CA LEU A 70 -2.20 -3.15 6.27
C LEU A 70 -2.52 -3.06 7.77
N GLN A 71 -3.74 -3.41 8.17
CA GLN A 71 -4.16 -3.45 9.59
C GLN A 71 -3.32 -4.44 10.41
N SER A 72 -2.87 -5.55 9.82
CA SER A 72 -2.06 -6.56 10.51
C SER A 72 -0.70 -6.06 10.99
N PHE A 73 -0.20 -4.96 10.43
CA PHE A 73 1.04 -4.33 10.90
C PHE A 73 0.86 -3.48 12.16
N GLN A 74 -0.38 -3.30 12.64
CA GLN A 74 -0.64 -2.61 13.90
C GLN A 74 -0.14 -3.45 15.08
N GLN A 75 0.66 -2.85 15.95
CA GLN A 75 1.04 -3.47 17.21
C GLN A 75 -0.14 -3.42 18.20
N PRO A 76 -0.56 -4.56 18.78
CA PRO A 76 -1.77 -4.61 19.61
C PRO A 76 -1.63 -3.89 20.96
N ASP A 77 -0.41 -3.73 21.47
CA ASP A 77 -0.13 -3.10 22.77
C ASP A 77 -0.19 -1.56 22.71
N SER A 78 0.24 -0.99 21.59
CA SER A 78 0.44 0.45 21.42
C SER A 78 -0.47 1.08 20.36
N GLY A 79 -1.10 0.25 19.52
CA GLY A 79 -1.89 0.69 18.36
C GLY A 79 -1.04 1.33 17.25
N ARG A 80 0.29 1.29 17.34
CA ARG A 80 1.22 1.92 16.39
C ARG A 80 1.54 1.01 15.22
N PHE A 81 1.95 1.62 14.10
CA PHE A 81 2.44 0.93 12.92
C PHE A 81 3.93 1.21 12.74
N PRO A 82 4.83 0.45 13.40
CA PRO A 82 6.27 0.62 13.20
C PRO A 82 6.65 0.10 11.81
N GLY A 83 7.45 0.88 11.08
CA GLY A 83 8.06 0.45 9.83
C GLY A 83 9.58 0.56 9.90
N ARG A 84 10.27 -0.28 9.12
CA ARG A 84 11.74 -0.29 9.10
C ARG A 84 12.27 1.10 8.69
N GLY A 85 13.24 1.60 9.45
CA GLY A 85 13.97 2.83 9.12
C GLY A 85 13.24 4.15 9.45
N HIS A 86 12.10 4.12 10.14
CA HIS A 86 11.32 5.33 10.45
C HIS A 86 10.84 5.38 11.90
N HIS A 87 10.60 6.60 12.40
CA HIS A 87 10.02 6.79 13.73
C HIS A 87 8.56 6.27 13.76
N PRO A 88 8.12 5.55 14.81
CA PRO A 88 6.79 4.92 14.85
C PRO A 88 5.62 5.88 14.65
N VAL A 89 5.74 7.14 15.07
CA VAL A 89 4.71 8.17 14.85
C VAL A 89 4.50 8.43 13.36
N HIS A 90 5.58 8.50 12.59
CA HIS A 90 5.48 8.71 11.14
C HIS A 90 4.87 7.47 10.45
N GLY A 91 5.32 6.26 10.79
CA GLY A 91 4.74 5.03 10.25
C GLY A 91 3.24 4.89 10.59
N THR A 92 2.86 5.27 11.81
CA THR A 92 1.45 5.29 12.24
C THR A 92 0.62 6.28 11.43
N ALA A 93 1.07 7.53 11.30
CA ALA A 93 0.37 8.52 10.50
C ALA A 93 0.21 8.05 9.04
N TYR A 94 1.27 7.45 8.49
CA TYR A 94 1.30 6.97 7.10
C TYR A 94 0.33 5.82 6.86
N ALA A 95 0.35 4.79 7.70
CA ALA A 95 -0.57 3.65 7.62
C ALA A 95 -2.03 4.11 7.79
N LEU A 96 -2.30 5.01 8.74
CA LEU A 96 -3.65 5.56 8.92
C LEU A 96 -4.11 6.33 7.69
N SER A 97 -3.28 7.19 7.09
CA SER A 97 -3.63 7.88 5.85
C SER A 97 -3.95 6.90 4.72
N ALA A 98 -3.19 5.82 4.56
CA ALA A 98 -3.49 4.79 3.56
C ALA A 98 -4.82 4.06 3.84
N LEU A 99 -5.11 3.72 5.11
CA LEU A 99 -6.40 3.11 5.48
C LEU A 99 -7.58 4.05 5.22
N GLU A 100 -7.45 5.34 5.53
CA GLU A 100 -8.50 6.33 5.29
C GLU A 100 -8.90 6.42 3.81
N LEU A 101 -7.91 6.34 2.90
CA LEU A 101 -8.18 6.33 1.45
C LEU A 101 -9.01 5.11 1.02
N GLN A 102 -8.89 3.97 1.72
CA GLN A 102 -9.63 2.75 1.40
C GLN A 102 -11.02 2.68 2.04
N LEU A 103 -11.20 3.34 3.18
CA LEU A 103 -12.43 3.28 3.95
C LEU A 103 -13.43 4.37 3.57
N ASN A 104 -12.94 5.55 3.17
CA ASN A 104 -13.78 6.73 3.04
C ASN A 104 -13.95 7.24 1.60
N ASN A 105 -13.32 6.62 0.58
CA ASN A 105 -13.40 7.04 -0.83
C ASN A 105 -13.33 8.58 -0.99
N VAL A 106 -12.42 9.22 -0.25
CA VAL A 106 -12.24 10.68 -0.27
C VAL A 106 -11.77 11.13 -1.62
#